data_AF-A0A969WV38-F1
#
_entry.id   AF-A0A969WV38-F1
#
_cell.length_a   1.000
_cell.length_b   1.000
_cell.length_c   1.000
_cell.angle_alpha   90.00
_cell.angle_beta   90.00
_cell.angle_gamma   90.00
#
_symmetry.space_group_name_H-M   'P 1'
#
loop_
_entity.id
_entity.type
_entity.pdbx_description
1 polymer ?
#
loop_
_entity_poly.entity_id
_entity_poly.type
_entity_poly.pdbx_seq_one_letter_code
_entity_poly.pdbx_strand_id
1 'polypeptide(L)'
;MKNIYIYYITILLPFAVIIWLSRIDAINATCFVALLFFYLFVFRTYVDGIRLYEKGIIPKKDIWRMTIPGKQTKYFKELYWK
;
A
#
# COMPACT_ATOMS: atom_id res chain seq x y z
N MET A 1 -9.02 8.07 4.25
CA MET A 1 -8.72 6.90 5.12
C MET A 1 -8.54 7.27 6.60
N LYS A 2 -9.50 8.00 7.18
CA LYS A 2 -9.58 8.12 8.65
C LYS A 2 -10.06 6.82 9.31
N ASN A 3 -10.92 6.08 8.61
CA ASN A 3 -11.37 4.77 9.05
C ASN A 3 -10.32 3.70 8.73
N ILE A 4 -9.87 3.00 9.77
CA ILE A 4 -8.87 1.94 9.69
C ILE A 4 -9.34 0.73 8.87
N TYR A 5 -10.64 0.41 8.89
CA TYR A 5 -11.19 -0.71 8.11
C TYR A 5 -11.09 -0.46 6.60
N ILE A 6 -11.38 0.77 6.16
CA ILE A 6 -11.26 1.16 4.74
C ILE A 6 -9.81 1.02 4.28
N TYR A 7 -8.84 1.38 5.13
CA TYR A 7 -7.43 1.21 4.81
C TYR A 7 -7.05 -0.26 4.66
N TYR A 8 -7.47 -1.12 5.60
CA TYR A 8 -7.17 -2.55 5.49
C TYR A 8 -7.79 -3.16 4.23
N ILE A 9 -9.04 -2.83 3.90
CA ILE A 9 -9.67 -3.29 2.66
C ILE A 9 -8.90 -2.80 1.44
N THR A 10 -8.52 -1.52 1.42
CA THR A 10 -7.77 -0.92 0.29
C THR A 10 -6.43 -1.61 0.05
N ILE A 11 -5.75 -2.11 1.09
CA ILE A 11 -4.48 -2.82 0.96
C ILE A 11 -4.69 -4.31 0.64
N LEU A 12 -5.64 -4.96 1.32
CA LEU A 12 -5.85 -6.40 1.20
C LEU A 12 -6.53 -6.78 -0.12
N LEU A 13 -7.45 -5.97 -0.62
CA LEU A 13 -8.24 -6.29 -1.81
C LEU A 13 -7.36 -6.40 -3.08
N PRO A 14 -6.49 -5.44 -3.41
CA PRO A 14 -5.61 -5.57 -4.58
C PRO A 14 -4.66 -6.76 -4.48
N PHE A 15 -4.16 -7.04 -3.28
CA PHE A 15 -3.30 -8.21 -3.05
C PHE A 15 -4.05 -9.52 -3.28
N ALA A 16 -5.26 -9.65 -2.75
CA ALA A 16 -6.12 -10.80 -2.98
C ALA A 16 -6.47 -10.96 -4.46
N VAL A 17 -6.73 -9.86 -5.18
CA VAL A 17 -6.98 -9.88 -6.64
C VAL A 17 -5.76 -10.38 -7.41
N ILE A 18 -4.54 -9.92 -7.08
CA ILE A 18 -3.31 -10.39 -7.74
C ILE A 18 -3.13 -11.91 -7.56
N ILE A 19 -3.36 -12.41 -6.34
CA ILE A 19 -3.29 -13.86 -6.06
C ILE A 19 -4.39 -14.61 -6.81
N TRP A 20 -5.61 -14.10 -6.81
CA TRP A 20 -6.73 -14.75 -7.47
C TRP A 20 -6.52 -14.85 -8.99
N LEU A 21 -6.03 -13.79 -9.64
CA LEU A 21 -5.67 -13.79 -11.06
C LEU A 21 -4.60 -14.84 -11.39
N SER A 22 -3.63 -15.03 -10.50
CA SER A 22 -2.61 -16.08 -10.63
C SER A 22 -3.21 -17.48 -10.50
N ARG A 23 -4.18 -17.67 -9.59
CA ARG A 23 -4.84 -18.98 -9.34
C ARG A 23 -5.75 -19.46 -10.47
N ILE A 24 -6.26 -18.54 -11.29
CA ILE A 24 -7.10 -18.86 -12.46
C ILE A 24 -6.30 -18.82 -13.77
N ASP A 25 -4.96 -18.79 -13.68
CA ASP A 25 -4.04 -18.72 -14.82
C ASP A 25 -4.31 -17.54 -15.79
N ALA A 26 -4.95 -16.46 -15.29
CA ALA A 26 -5.24 -15.27 -16.09
C ALA A 26 -4.00 -14.37 -16.31
N ILE A 27 -2.93 -14.59 -15.53
CA ILE A 27 -1.66 -13.88 -15.64
C ILE A 27 -0.49 -14.88 -15.59
N ASN A 28 0.56 -14.63 -16.36
CA ASN A 28 1.77 -15.44 -16.30
C ASN A 28 2.67 -15.05 -15.10
N ALA A 29 3.70 -15.85 -14.83
CA ALA A 29 4.62 -15.63 -13.70
C ALA A 29 5.30 -14.25 -13.75
N THR A 30 5.71 -13.79 -14.93
CA THR A 30 6.35 -12.47 -15.11
C THR A 30 5.39 -11.33 -14.75
N CYS A 31 4.14 -11.40 -15.22
CA CYS A 31 3.09 -10.44 -14.89
C CYS A 31 2.75 -10.46 -13.41
N PHE A 32 2.65 -11.63 -12.79
CA PHE A 32 2.43 -11.77 -11.35
C PHE A 32 3.51 -11.05 -10.54
N VAL A 33 4.78 -11.33 -10.86
CA VAL A 33 5.91 -10.69 -10.19
C VAL A 33 5.89 -9.18 -10.41
N ALA A 34 5.71 -8.70 -11.64
CA ALA A 34 5.64 -7.28 -11.95
C ALA A 34 4.51 -6.56 -11.20
N LEU A 35 3.30 -7.15 -11.15
CA LEU A 35 2.17 -6.62 -10.40
C LEU A 35 2.43 -6.61 -8.90
N LEU A 36 3.09 -7.63 -8.36
CA LEU A 36 3.44 -7.72 -6.95
C LEU A 36 4.47 -6.65 -6.57
N PHE A 37 5.49 -6.42 -7.40
CA PHE A 37 6.45 -5.33 -7.22
C PHE A 37 5.75 -3.96 -7.31
N PHE A 38 4.91 -3.74 -8.32
CA PHE A 38 4.16 -2.49 -8.45
C PHE A 38 3.25 -2.25 -7.23
N TYR A 39 2.57 -3.29 -6.77
CA TYR A 39 1.73 -3.23 -5.58
C TYR A 39 2.54 -2.85 -4.33
N LEU A 40 3.69 -3.49 -4.09
CA LEU A 40 4.51 -3.23 -2.90
C LEU A 40 5.19 -1.86 -2.92
N PHE A 41 5.78 -1.47 -4.06
CA PHE A 41 6.63 -0.28 -4.13
C PHE A 41 5.89 0.99 -4.52
N VAL A 42 4.83 0.88 -5.32
CA VAL A 42 4.09 2.05 -5.84
C VAL A 42 2.75 2.19 -5.12
N PHE A 43 1.90 1.17 -5.22
CA PHE A 43 0.54 1.28 -4.69
C PHE A 43 0.52 1.39 -3.17
N ARG A 44 1.22 0.49 -2.46
CA ARG A 44 1.21 0.46 -1.00
C ARG A 44 1.85 1.70 -0.39
N THR A 45 2.97 2.16 -0.94
CA THR A 45 3.66 3.38 -0.47
C THR A 45 2.79 4.62 -0.65
N TYR A 46 2.06 4.71 -1.76
CA TYR A 46 1.14 5.80 -2.03
C TYR A 46 -0.09 5.79 -1.09
N VAL A 47 -0.70 4.62 -0.90
CA VAL A 47 -1.86 4.44 0.00
C VAL A 47 -1.48 4.80 1.45
N ASP A 48 -0.32 4.32 1.92
CA ASP A 48 0.19 4.63 3.26
C ASP A 48 0.43 6.14 3.42
N GLY A 49 1.06 6.78 2.43
CA GLY A 49 1.30 8.22 2.46
C GLY A 49 0.02 9.06 2.39
N ILE A 50 -0.98 8.67 1.61
CA ILE A 50 -2.30 9.32 1.62
C ILE A 50 -2.91 9.27 3.01
N ARG A 51 -2.90 8.09 3.66
CA ARG A 51 -3.49 7.95 5.00
C ARG A 51 -2.83 8.91 6.00
N LEU A 52 -1.51 9.01 5.97
CA LEU A 52 -0.76 9.89 6.87
C LEU A 52 -1.00 11.38 6.55
N TYR A 53 -1.15 11.72 5.27
CA TYR A 53 -1.52 13.07 4.85
C TYR A 53 -2.93 13.46 5.33
N GLU A 54 -3.92 12.59 5.16
CA GLU A 54 -5.30 12.84 5.63
C GLU A 54 -5.41 12.91 7.16
N LYS A 55 -4.44 12.33 7.87
CA LYS A 55 -4.27 12.46 9.31
C LYS A 55 -3.52 13.71 9.75
N GLY A 56 -3.00 14.50 8.82
CA GLY A 56 -2.21 15.70 9.10
C GLY A 56 -0.82 15.42 9.66
N ILE A 57 -0.31 14.19 9.56
CA ILE A 57 0.99 13.80 10.11
C ILE A 57 2.13 14.20 9.15
N ILE A 58 1.87 14.14 7.85
CA ILE A 58 2.84 14.54 6.81
C ILE A 58 2.18 15.48 5.80
N PRO A 59 2.92 16.40 5.18
CA PRO A 59 2.43 17.19 4.06
C PRO A 59 2.40 16.33 2.78
N LYS A 60 1.49 16.65 1.84
CA LYS A 60 1.28 15.89 0.58
C LYS A 60 2.57 15.67 -0.24
N LYS A 61 3.50 16.61 -0.19
CA LYS A 61 4.82 16.53 -0.87
C LYS A 61 5.72 15.39 -0.34
N ASP A 62 5.47 14.93 0.89
CA ASP A 62 6.29 13.90 1.54
C ASP A 62 5.72 12.48 1.35
N ILE A 63 4.58 12.32 0.65
CA ILE A 63 3.97 11.01 0.33
C ILE A 63 4.98 10.12 -0.40
N TRP A 64 5.61 10.63 -1.47
CA TRP A 64 6.61 9.89 -2.25
C TRP A 64 7.92 9.67 -1.50
N ARG A 65 8.16 10.40 -0.40
CA ARG A 65 9.32 10.15 0.48
C ARG A 65 9.11 8.93 1.39
N MET A 66 7.90 8.36 1.42
CA MET A 66 7.60 7.12 2.14
C MET A 66 8.05 5.85 1.41
N THR A 67 8.41 5.97 0.13
CA THR A 67 9.02 4.87 -0.65
C THR A 67 10.40 4.49 -0.11
N ILE A 68 11.05 5.38 0.67
CA ILE A 68 12.35 5.09 1.27
C ILE A 68 12.18 4.08 2.42
N PRO A 69 12.77 2.87 2.31
CA PRO A 69 12.72 1.88 3.38
C PRO A 69 13.33 2.45 4.67
N GLY A 70 12.67 2.20 5.81
CA GLY A 70 13.07 2.72 7.13
C GLY A 70 12.32 3.97 7.61
N LYS A 71 11.69 4.76 6.73
CA LYS A 71 10.76 5.82 7.18
C LYS A 71 9.37 5.28 7.55
N GLN A 72 8.99 4.14 7.00
CA GLN A 72 7.69 3.50 7.26
C GLN A 72 7.57 2.98 8.69
N THR A 73 8.66 2.56 9.33
CA THR A 73 8.67 2.11 10.72
C THR A 73 8.39 3.26 11.69
N LYS A 74 8.84 4.47 11.36
CA LYS A 74 8.55 5.69 12.14
C LYS A 74 7.04 5.95 12.25
N TYR A 75 6.27 5.62 11.21
CA TYR A 75 4.83 5.87 11.15
C TYR A 75 3.96 4.62 11.29
N PHE A 76 4.55 3.47 11.64
CA PHE A 76 3.84 2.19 11.70
C PHE A 76 2.68 2.25 12.70
N LYS A 77 2.90 2.88 13.86
CA LYS A 77 1.87 3.02 14.88
C LYS A 77 0.71 3.90 14.41
N GLU A 78 1.00 5.00 13.69
CA GLU A 78 -0.04 5.85 13.13
C GLU A 78 -0.76 5.24 11.92
N LEU A 79 -0.11 4.35 11.16
CA LEU A 79 -0.73 3.64 10.03
C LEU A 79 -1.64 2.50 10.49
N TYR A 80 -1.23 1.72 11.50
CA TYR A 80 -1.89 0.46 11.84
C TYR A 80 -2.67 0.46 13.16
N TRP A 81 -2.55 1.48 14.02
CA TRP A 81 -3.14 1.43 15.37
C TRP A 81 -4.07 2.60 15.74
N LYS A 82 -4.03 3.70 14.99
CA LYS A 82 -4.92 4.86 15.17
C LYS A 82 -5.51 5.27 13.84
#